data_AF-A0A8I6SUE4-F1
#
_entry.id   AF-A0A8I6SUE4-F1
#
_cell.length_a   1.000
_cell.length_b   1.000
_cell.length_c   1.000
_cell.angle_alpha   90.00
_cell.angle_beta   90.00
_cell.angle_gamma   90.00
#
_symmetry.space_group_name_H-M   'P 1'
#
loop_
_entity.id
_entity.type
_entity.pdbx_description
1 polymer ?
#
loop_
_entity_poly.entity_id
_entity_poly.type
_entity_poly.pdbx_seq_one_letter_code
_entity_poly.pdbx_strand_id
1 'polypeptide(L)'
;MLVFIHTNTFPMQAFKNKHSTKLNCRFKRQRILENMMTQKFGYNPFLVIKRDKMLHRRYAIGRIMLFAEKNRHDMLKKALKEDVGYKMKKVFVRKRIINSFAAIAALKLQVIQVKNELNKIIREVKTTYTKEEVIKFVTIIINKYIPYKILGRKKYYETFRRNCINIILANYKQNMLLSNAMKGLNKTSLKNRHLTAKIVLWLNKLLMRVIGSIFYVTEGTKCRDIIFYNPRYWIGLQKSALEDLESNGEIKQIEVLSHSDPSIGKMRLVPKPSGTGLRPLVLKSTNQQNESRLILRCNLFLKQLVATKLGAYPNAISDIHSAWLEFSTKNQHYKEKLYFVKMDIKNAYGSIIHEELKNILKLLFDECLPVDHLSVNVCSYQGIWKEVETEQFAELTQSISSHKVKNVVQRQTKVSANIFKTFILDFIDNIKVNMNHTNKTYRFVKGLPQGRCFVSVVCLFLLNFLILSHNFSGSALSSVLCEIYYSYVDQQFLNFTNKEEGDLCIRLVDDYLFASRSQERAERFLSLLENGFPKYGLFIKNEKTLTNLIQDVDFVPYFGLKFNLKTKQVKPNLEGYYKVDPLSTMTIRRSFDLR
;
A
#
# COMPACT_ATOMS: atom_id res chain seq x y z
N MET A 1 25.63 28.06 4.53
CA MET A 1 24.45 28.79 4.03
C MET A 1 23.43 27.81 3.43
N LEU A 2 22.77 27.05 4.29
CA LEU A 2 21.50 26.38 4.03
C LEU A 2 20.60 26.91 5.14
N VAL A 3 19.60 27.71 4.79
CA VAL A 3 18.75 28.44 5.72
C VAL A 3 17.95 27.44 6.54
N PHE A 4 18.35 27.28 7.81
CA PHE A 4 17.51 26.73 8.86
C PHE A 4 16.29 27.63 9.01
N ILE A 5 15.12 27.18 8.58
CA ILE A 5 13.87 27.73 9.10
C ILE A 5 13.64 27.05 10.45
N HIS A 6 14.13 27.70 11.51
CA HIS A 6 13.62 27.51 12.86
C HIS A 6 12.10 27.73 12.83
N THR A 7 11.30 26.66 12.94
CA THR A 7 9.94 26.82 13.41
C THR A 7 10.00 26.86 14.92
N ASN A 8 10.01 28.09 15.45
CA ASN A 8 9.81 28.40 16.85
C ASN A 8 8.66 27.56 17.44
N THR A 9 8.94 27.01 18.61
CA THR A 9 7.96 26.65 19.63
C THR A 9 6.97 27.80 19.81
N PHE A 10 5.75 27.64 19.31
CA PHE A 10 4.63 28.49 19.70
C PHE A 10 4.04 27.95 21.02
N PRO A 11 3.97 28.75 22.10
CA PRO A 11 3.21 28.37 23.27
C PRO A 11 1.71 28.49 22.94
N MET A 12 1.01 27.35 22.78
CA MET A 12 -0.45 27.34 22.59
C MET A 12 -1.15 27.51 23.95
N GLN A 13 -1.26 28.75 24.41
CA GLN A 13 -2.37 29.14 25.28
C GLN A 13 -3.59 29.52 24.43
N ALA A 14 -4.74 28.93 24.80
CA ALA A 14 -6.10 29.34 24.48
C ALA A 14 -6.51 29.58 23.00
N PHE A 15 -6.86 28.49 22.29
CA PHE A 15 -7.84 28.56 21.18
C PHE A 15 -8.76 27.34 21.20
N LYS A 16 -9.68 27.29 22.18
CA LYS A 16 -10.77 26.30 22.24
C LYS A 16 -11.92 26.71 21.28
N ASN A 17 -12.50 25.71 20.59
CA ASN A 17 -13.86 25.69 20.01
C ASN A 17 -14.23 26.38 18.67
N LYS A 18 -13.30 26.62 17.71
CA LYS A 18 -13.67 27.09 16.34
C LYS A 18 -13.34 26.15 15.16
N HIS A 19 -12.85 24.93 15.39
CA HIS A 19 -12.34 24.07 14.30
C HIS A 19 -13.31 23.01 13.75
N SER A 20 -14.29 22.52 14.53
CA SER A 20 -15.27 21.52 14.05
C SER A 20 -16.27 22.12 13.05
N THR A 21 -16.73 23.35 13.31
CA THR A 21 -17.55 24.15 12.38
C THR A 21 -16.76 24.50 11.12
N LYS A 22 -15.48 24.88 11.22
CA LYS A 22 -14.62 25.16 10.06
C LYS A 22 -14.43 23.96 9.12
N LEU A 23 -14.34 22.72 9.60
CA LEU A 23 -14.22 21.55 8.72
C LEU A 23 -15.52 21.23 7.97
N ASN A 24 -16.66 21.28 8.66
CA ASN A 24 -17.97 21.13 8.02
C ASN A 24 -18.24 22.27 7.04
N CYS A 25 -17.85 23.51 7.37
CA CYS A 25 -17.85 24.64 6.44
C CYS A 25 -16.88 24.42 5.28
N ARG A 26 -15.72 23.79 5.47
CA ARG A 26 -14.74 23.49 4.41
C ARG A 26 -15.24 22.42 3.44
N PHE A 27 -15.89 21.37 3.92
CA PHE A 27 -16.53 20.36 3.08
C PHE A 27 -17.74 20.93 2.33
N LYS A 28 -18.58 21.73 3.00
CA LYS A 28 -19.68 22.46 2.35
C LYS A 28 -19.14 23.44 1.28
N ARG A 29 -18.13 24.25 1.61
CA ARG A 29 -17.48 25.19 0.68
C ARG A 29 -16.80 24.46 -0.49
N GLN A 30 -16.17 23.32 -0.25
CA GLN A 30 -15.59 22.49 -1.31
C GLN A 30 -16.67 21.95 -2.24
N ARG A 31 -17.78 21.44 -1.70
CA ARG A 31 -18.91 20.95 -2.50
C ARG A 31 -19.58 22.08 -3.30
N ILE A 32 -19.67 23.29 -2.73
CA ILE A 32 -20.12 24.50 -3.42
C ILE A 32 -19.16 24.87 -4.55
N LEU A 33 -17.84 24.90 -4.30
CA LEU A 33 -16.81 25.14 -5.32
C LEU A 33 -16.85 24.08 -6.43
N GLU A 34 -16.99 22.80 -6.09
CA GLU A 34 -17.16 21.70 -7.04
C GLU A 34 -18.41 21.91 -7.90
N ASN A 35 -19.54 22.28 -7.30
CA ASN A 35 -20.78 22.59 -8.02
C ASN A 35 -20.63 23.83 -8.93
N MET A 36 -20.04 24.93 -8.45
CA MET A 36 -19.78 26.12 -9.26
C MET A 36 -18.84 25.81 -10.44
N MET A 37 -17.78 25.05 -10.19
CA MET A 37 -16.82 24.66 -11.21
C MET A 37 -17.45 23.70 -12.22
N THR A 38 -18.25 22.72 -11.80
CA THR A 38 -18.96 21.81 -12.71
C THR A 38 -19.89 22.56 -13.65
N GLN A 39 -20.62 23.55 -13.15
CA GLN A 39 -21.47 24.44 -13.95
C GLN A 39 -20.65 25.31 -14.89
N LYS A 40 -19.54 25.89 -14.40
CA LYS A 40 -18.64 26.74 -15.21
C LYS A 40 -18.00 25.97 -16.36
N PHE A 41 -17.57 24.73 -16.14
CA PHE A 41 -16.82 23.93 -17.11
C PHE A 41 -17.68 23.01 -17.98
N GLY A 42 -18.89 22.65 -17.51
CA GLY A 42 -19.75 21.66 -18.15
C GLY A 42 -19.30 20.23 -17.90
N TYR A 43 -18.40 20.02 -16.93
CA TYR A 43 -17.91 18.74 -16.43
C TYR A 43 -17.29 18.97 -15.04
N ASN A 44 -17.18 17.93 -14.23
CA ASN A 44 -16.48 17.98 -12.95
C ASN A 44 -14.96 17.96 -13.16
N PRO A 45 -14.24 19.08 -12.92
CA PRO A 45 -12.79 19.09 -13.08
C PRO A 45 -12.07 18.19 -12.06
N PHE A 46 -12.71 17.86 -10.95
CA PHE A 46 -12.18 17.00 -9.89
C PHE A 46 -12.50 15.52 -10.09
N LEU A 47 -13.17 15.16 -11.19
CA LEU A 47 -13.48 13.76 -11.49
C LEU A 47 -12.18 12.98 -11.66
N VAL A 48 -12.00 11.94 -10.84
CA VAL A 48 -10.86 11.03 -10.94
C VAL A 48 -11.09 10.03 -12.07
N ILE A 49 -10.22 10.07 -13.08
CA ILE A 49 -10.11 9.05 -14.13
C ILE A 49 -9.49 7.80 -13.50
N LYS A 50 -10.32 6.79 -13.23
CA LYS A 50 -9.87 5.50 -12.70
C LYS A 50 -8.99 4.76 -13.72
N ARG A 51 -7.87 4.21 -13.25
CA ARG A 51 -6.90 3.43 -14.05
C ARG A 51 -7.10 1.92 -13.98
N ASP A 52 -8.27 1.48 -13.51
CA ASP A 52 -8.65 0.06 -13.38
C ASP A 52 -8.65 -0.70 -14.71
N LYS A 53 -8.76 0.02 -15.84
CA LYS A 53 -8.70 -0.57 -17.18
C LYS A 53 -7.27 -0.85 -17.68
N MET A 54 -6.25 -0.37 -16.97
CA MET A 54 -4.84 -0.55 -17.30
C MET A 54 -4.11 -1.42 -16.26
N LEU A 55 -4.30 -1.12 -14.98
CA LEU A 55 -3.58 -1.73 -13.87
C LEU A 55 -4.11 -3.14 -13.56
N HIS A 56 -3.20 -4.09 -13.36
CA HIS A 56 -3.50 -5.48 -12.94
C HIS A 56 -4.44 -6.25 -13.86
N ARG A 57 -4.54 -5.82 -15.14
CA ARG A 57 -5.47 -6.43 -16.08
C ARG A 57 -4.93 -7.78 -16.57
N ARG A 58 -5.83 -8.76 -16.70
CA ARG A 58 -5.52 -10.05 -17.32
C ARG A 58 -5.07 -9.84 -18.76
N TYR A 59 -3.98 -10.49 -19.12
CA TYR A 59 -3.54 -10.53 -20.51
C TYR A 59 -4.54 -11.33 -21.35
N ALA A 60 -4.99 -10.70 -22.43
CA ALA A 60 -5.86 -11.29 -23.43
C ALA A 60 -4.98 -11.82 -24.57
N ILE A 61 -4.79 -13.14 -24.63
CA ILE A 61 -4.09 -13.79 -25.76
C ILE A 61 -5.11 -14.01 -26.88
N GLY A 62 -4.76 -13.62 -28.11
CA GLY A 62 -5.50 -13.98 -29.32
C GLY A 62 -6.17 -12.83 -30.08
N ARG A 63 -7.12 -13.16 -30.96
CA ARG A 63 -7.91 -12.24 -31.80
C ARG A 63 -9.00 -11.51 -30.99
N ILE A 64 -8.64 -10.99 -29.83
CA ILE A 64 -9.58 -10.27 -28.96
C ILE A 64 -9.73 -8.86 -29.52
N MET A 65 -10.98 -8.47 -29.74
CA MET A 65 -11.32 -7.11 -30.16
C MET A 65 -11.03 -6.14 -29.02
N LEU A 66 -10.30 -5.06 -29.31
CA LEU A 66 -10.07 -3.97 -28.36
C LEU A 66 -11.35 -3.17 -28.08
N PHE A 67 -12.29 -3.22 -29.03
CA PHE A 67 -13.63 -2.65 -28.95
C PHE A 67 -14.66 -3.78 -28.90
N ALA A 68 -15.53 -3.76 -27.89
CA ALA A 68 -16.66 -4.70 -27.84
C ALA A 68 -17.79 -4.26 -28.79
N GLU A 69 -17.75 -3.01 -29.24
CA GLU A 69 -18.76 -2.36 -30.05
C GLU A 69 -18.60 -2.73 -31.53
N LYS A 70 -19.67 -3.22 -32.16
CA LYS A 70 -19.63 -3.71 -33.55
C LYS A 70 -19.86 -2.60 -34.58
N ASN A 71 -20.41 -1.45 -34.19
CA ASN A 71 -20.77 -0.37 -35.10
C ASN A 71 -20.54 1.05 -34.50
N ARG A 72 -20.61 2.06 -35.38
CA ARG A 72 -20.40 3.48 -35.05
C ARG A 72 -21.37 4.02 -33.99
N HIS A 73 -22.62 3.56 -33.99
CA HIS A 73 -23.68 4.08 -33.12
C HIS A 73 -23.43 3.66 -31.68
N ASP A 74 -22.99 2.42 -31.46
CA ASP A 74 -22.67 1.89 -30.14
C ASP A 74 -21.46 2.59 -29.51
N MET A 75 -20.40 2.84 -30.30
CA MET A 75 -19.21 3.53 -29.83
C MET A 75 -19.51 4.97 -29.41
N LEU A 76 -20.23 5.71 -30.26
CA LEU A 76 -20.64 7.08 -29.95
C LEU A 76 -21.57 7.12 -28.74
N LYS A 77 -22.55 6.21 -28.66
CA LYS A 77 -23.48 6.10 -27.53
C LYS A 77 -22.73 5.84 -26.22
N LYS A 78 -21.71 4.97 -26.21
CA LYS A 78 -20.87 4.74 -25.03
C LYS A 78 -20.05 5.96 -24.64
N ALA A 79 -19.43 6.64 -25.59
CA ALA A 79 -18.71 7.89 -25.31
C ALA A 79 -19.65 8.95 -24.72
N LEU A 80 -20.86 9.09 -25.25
CA LEU A 80 -21.86 10.02 -24.74
C LEU A 80 -22.44 9.63 -23.38
N LYS A 81 -22.40 8.34 -23.01
CA LYS A 81 -22.81 7.84 -21.69
C LYS A 81 -21.75 8.05 -20.60
N GLU A 82 -20.52 8.42 -20.94
CA GLU A 82 -19.47 8.66 -19.95
C GLU A 82 -19.91 9.70 -18.91
N ASP A 83 -19.86 9.34 -17.64
CA ASP A 83 -20.20 10.26 -16.55
C ASP A 83 -19.04 11.22 -16.33
N VAL A 84 -19.25 12.49 -16.69
CA VAL A 84 -18.29 13.58 -16.50
C VAL A 84 -18.65 14.45 -15.29
N GLY A 85 -19.57 14.00 -14.42
CA GLY A 85 -19.99 14.71 -13.21
C GLY A 85 -20.86 15.94 -13.43
N TYR A 86 -21.30 16.19 -14.67
CA TYR A 86 -22.29 17.22 -15.00
C TYR A 86 -23.33 16.60 -15.95
N LYS A 87 -24.63 16.76 -15.65
CA LYS A 87 -25.71 16.23 -16.49
C LYS A 87 -26.16 17.32 -17.47
N MET A 88 -26.22 16.98 -18.76
CA MET A 88 -26.69 17.88 -19.82
C MET A 88 -27.83 17.23 -20.60
N LYS A 89 -28.96 17.93 -20.75
CA LYS A 89 -30.20 17.40 -21.35
C LYS A 89 -30.10 17.07 -22.84
N LYS A 90 -29.38 17.89 -23.63
CA LYS A 90 -29.19 17.67 -25.07
C LYS A 90 -27.74 17.95 -25.47
N VAL A 91 -27.12 16.99 -26.15
CA VAL A 91 -25.74 17.10 -26.67
C VAL A 91 -25.79 16.92 -28.19
N PHE A 92 -25.53 18.00 -28.93
CA PHE A 92 -25.45 17.94 -30.39
C PHE A 92 -24.05 17.49 -30.83
N VAL A 93 -23.98 16.50 -31.71
CA VAL A 93 -22.71 15.96 -32.23
C VAL A 93 -22.60 16.27 -33.72
N ARG A 94 -21.54 16.98 -34.11
CA ARG A 94 -21.30 17.33 -35.52
C ARG A 94 -21.01 16.08 -36.37
N LYS A 95 -21.49 16.05 -37.61
CA LYS A 95 -21.31 14.94 -38.59
C LYS A 95 -19.86 14.44 -38.67
N ARG A 96 -18.88 15.35 -38.71
CA ARG A 96 -17.44 15.00 -38.73
C ARG A 96 -16.95 14.16 -37.53
N ILE A 97 -17.53 14.39 -36.35
CA ILE A 97 -17.19 13.62 -35.14
C ILE A 97 -17.81 12.22 -35.27
N ILE A 98 -19.06 12.14 -35.70
CA ILE A 98 -19.76 10.86 -35.96
C ILE A 98 -18.97 10.01 -36.97
N ASN A 99 -18.51 10.61 -38.06
CA ASN A 99 -17.68 9.93 -39.07
C ASN A 99 -16.35 9.44 -38.49
N SER A 100 -15.78 10.15 -37.49
CA SER A 100 -14.55 9.71 -36.82
C SER A 100 -14.81 8.44 -35.98
N PHE A 101 -15.95 8.35 -35.29
CA PHE A 101 -16.35 7.11 -34.61
C PHE A 101 -16.59 5.96 -35.60
N ALA A 102 -17.16 6.25 -36.76
CA ALA A 102 -17.34 5.26 -37.82
C ALA A 102 -16.00 4.73 -38.35
N ALA A 103 -15.03 5.61 -38.59
CA ALA A 103 -13.68 5.22 -38.99
C ALA A 103 -13.03 4.32 -37.95
N ILE A 104 -13.14 4.63 -36.65
CA ILE A 104 -12.58 3.77 -35.59
C ILE A 104 -13.30 2.41 -35.55
N ALA A 105 -14.63 2.39 -35.65
CA ALA A 105 -15.40 1.14 -35.65
C ALA A 105 -15.03 0.22 -36.83
N ALA A 106 -14.80 0.80 -38.01
CA ALA A 106 -14.45 0.07 -39.23
C ALA A 106 -13.09 -0.63 -39.13
N LEU A 107 -12.17 -0.16 -38.29
CA LEU A 107 -10.85 -0.79 -38.09
C LEU A 107 -10.95 -2.22 -37.56
N LYS A 108 -12.04 -2.56 -36.85
CA LYS A 108 -12.21 -3.84 -36.14
C LYS A 108 -10.95 -4.22 -35.35
N LEU A 109 -10.39 -3.25 -34.63
CA LEU A 109 -9.03 -3.34 -34.10
C LEU A 109 -8.86 -4.48 -33.09
N GLN A 110 -7.95 -5.39 -33.38
CA GLN A 110 -7.60 -6.53 -32.55
C GLN A 110 -6.30 -6.30 -31.77
N VAL A 111 -6.17 -6.98 -30.62
CA VAL A 111 -4.94 -6.93 -29.80
C VAL A 111 -3.71 -7.31 -30.63
N ILE A 112 -3.81 -8.26 -31.55
CA ILE A 112 -2.68 -8.69 -32.40
C ILE A 112 -2.18 -7.57 -33.32
N GLN A 113 -3.09 -6.79 -33.92
CA GLN A 113 -2.72 -5.68 -34.82
C GLN A 113 -1.96 -4.60 -34.04
N VAL A 114 -2.42 -4.30 -32.83
CA VAL A 114 -1.76 -3.36 -31.93
C VAL A 114 -0.41 -3.90 -31.45
N LYS A 115 -0.32 -5.19 -31.14
CA LYS A 115 0.95 -5.83 -30.74
C LYS A 115 2.00 -5.75 -31.84
N ASN A 116 1.59 -5.88 -33.11
CA ASN A 116 2.50 -5.71 -34.24
C ASN A 116 3.09 -4.29 -34.32
N GLU A 117 2.36 -3.25 -33.89
CA GLU A 117 2.92 -1.90 -33.79
C GLU A 117 3.98 -1.79 -32.68
N LEU A 118 3.86 -2.54 -31.59
CA LEU A 118 4.92 -2.61 -30.57
C LEU A 118 6.19 -3.28 -31.12
N ASN A 119 6.03 -4.39 -31.86
CA ASN A 119 7.16 -5.15 -32.43
C ASN A 119 7.98 -4.33 -33.45
N LYS A 120 7.39 -3.29 -34.06
CA LYS A 120 8.13 -2.35 -34.93
C LYS A 120 9.05 -1.42 -34.14
N ILE A 121 8.71 -1.14 -32.89
CA ILE A 121 9.49 -0.27 -31.99
C ILE A 121 10.57 -1.08 -31.29
N ILE A 122 10.24 -2.31 -30.91
CA ILE A 122 11.09 -3.19 -30.10
C ILE A 122 11.18 -4.53 -30.81
N ARG A 123 12.34 -4.79 -31.43
CA ARG A 123 12.59 -6.02 -32.19
C ARG A 123 12.76 -7.24 -31.29
N GLU A 124 13.39 -7.05 -30.13
CA GLU A 124 13.66 -8.11 -29.16
C GLU A 124 12.59 -8.21 -28.08
N VAL A 125 12.27 -9.44 -27.68
CA VAL A 125 11.29 -9.67 -26.62
C VAL A 125 11.93 -9.34 -25.27
N LYS A 126 11.55 -8.20 -24.70
CA LYS A 126 11.99 -7.79 -23.36
C LYS A 126 11.10 -8.37 -22.26
N THR A 127 11.64 -8.46 -21.04
CA THR A 127 10.92 -8.84 -19.82
C THR A 127 10.09 -7.68 -19.27
N THR A 128 10.65 -6.47 -19.29
CA THR A 128 10.02 -5.20 -18.90
C THR A 128 10.21 -4.13 -19.96
N TYR A 129 9.36 -3.11 -19.92
CA TYR A 129 9.37 -1.98 -20.84
C TYR A 129 9.47 -0.66 -20.08
N THR A 130 10.27 0.25 -20.60
CA THR A 130 10.43 1.62 -20.07
C THR A 130 9.20 2.47 -20.37
N LYS A 131 8.99 3.53 -19.58
CA LYS A 131 7.92 4.50 -19.87
C LYS A 131 8.06 5.13 -21.26
N GLU A 132 9.28 5.42 -21.69
CA GLU A 132 9.56 6.03 -22.99
C GLU A 132 9.11 5.14 -24.15
N GLU A 133 9.41 3.84 -24.08
CA GLU A 133 8.95 2.85 -25.05
C GLU A 133 7.43 2.77 -25.11
N VAL A 134 6.76 2.74 -23.94
CA VAL A 134 5.30 2.71 -23.88
C VAL A 134 4.69 4.01 -24.41
N ILE A 135 5.32 5.17 -24.17
CA ILE A 135 4.89 6.46 -24.70
C ILE A 135 5.03 6.50 -26.23
N LYS A 136 6.15 6.02 -26.79
CA LYS A 136 6.35 5.89 -28.24
C LYS A 136 5.28 5.00 -28.86
N PHE A 137 5.02 3.84 -28.24
CA PHE A 137 3.97 2.92 -28.64
C PHE A 137 2.57 3.57 -28.63
N VAL A 138 2.17 4.17 -27.51
CA VAL A 138 0.85 4.83 -27.40
C VAL A 138 0.71 5.98 -28.39
N THR A 139 1.79 6.72 -28.65
CA THR A 139 1.83 7.77 -29.67
C THR A 139 1.53 7.22 -31.07
N ILE A 140 2.13 6.08 -31.45
CA ILE A 140 1.87 5.42 -32.73
C ILE A 140 0.41 4.97 -32.82
N ILE A 141 -0.13 4.37 -31.75
CA ILE A 141 -1.53 3.94 -31.71
C ILE A 141 -2.49 5.12 -31.90
N ILE A 142 -2.25 6.23 -31.21
CA ILE A 142 -3.08 7.44 -31.35
C ILE A 142 -3.05 7.95 -32.78
N ASN A 143 -1.84 8.14 -33.34
CA ASN A 143 -1.65 8.70 -34.68
C ASN A 143 -2.24 7.82 -35.78
N LYS A 144 -2.12 6.50 -35.65
CA LYS A 144 -2.57 5.54 -36.66
C LYS A 144 -4.06 5.28 -36.63
N TYR A 145 -4.66 5.17 -35.44
CA TYR A 145 -6.02 4.63 -35.29
C TYR A 145 -7.06 5.66 -34.81
N ILE A 146 -6.66 6.84 -34.35
CA ILE A 146 -7.59 7.84 -33.81
C ILE A 146 -7.60 9.08 -34.72
N PRO A 147 -8.67 9.30 -35.52
CA PRO A 147 -8.74 10.45 -36.42
C PRO A 147 -8.79 11.78 -35.67
N TYR A 148 -7.97 12.76 -36.04
CA TYR A 148 -7.94 14.08 -35.38
C TYR A 148 -9.29 14.81 -35.39
N LYS A 149 -10.14 14.52 -36.40
CA LYS A 149 -11.48 15.09 -36.55
C LYS A 149 -12.42 14.76 -35.39
N ILE A 150 -12.12 13.73 -34.58
CA ILE A 150 -12.91 13.34 -33.40
C ILE A 150 -12.97 14.44 -32.33
N LEU A 151 -11.91 15.24 -32.19
CA LEU A 151 -11.85 16.41 -31.30
C LEU A 151 -12.18 17.72 -32.03
N GLY A 152 -12.31 17.67 -33.35
CA GLY A 152 -12.82 18.72 -34.22
C GLY A 152 -11.77 19.67 -34.81
N ARG A 153 -10.60 19.84 -34.18
CA ARG A 153 -9.47 20.63 -34.71
C ARG A 153 -8.16 19.90 -34.42
N LYS A 154 -7.19 19.98 -35.35
CA LYS A 154 -5.86 19.36 -35.19
C LYS A 154 -5.13 19.83 -33.92
N LYS A 155 -5.20 21.14 -33.61
CA LYS A 155 -4.68 21.71 -32.35
C LYS A 155 -5.18 20.98 -31.10
N TYR A 156 -6.49 20.70 -31.03
CA TYR A 156 -7.07 19.99 -29.88
C TYR A 156 -6.66 18.52 -29.82
N TYR A 157 -6.46 17.90 -30.98
CA TYR A 157 -5.93 16.53 -31.05
C TYR A 157 -4.48 16.45 -30.54
N GLU A 158 -3.61 17.38 -30.95
CA GLU A 158 -2.23 17.42 -30.45
C GLU A 158 -2.17 17.72 -28.94
N THR A 159 -3.05 18.58 -28.43
CA THR A 159 -3.17 18.82 -26.99
C THR A 159 -3.63 17.56 -26.25
N PHE A 160 -4.64 16.84 -26.77
CA PHE A 160 -5.07 15.57 -26.19
C PHE A 160 -3.94 14.53 -26.17
N ARG A 161 -3.22 14.39 -27.29
CA ARG A 161 -2.08 13.47 -27.42
C ARG A 161 -1.00 13.75 -26.38
N ARG A 162 -0.69 15.02 -26.09
CA ARG A 162 0.21 15.41 -25.00
C ARG A 162 -0.35 15.08 -23.62
N ASN A 163 -1.63 15.41 -23.39
CA ASN A 163 -2.25 15.22 -22.07
C ASN A 163 -2.43 13.74 -21.70
N CYS A 164 -2.71 12.85 -22.66
CA CYS A 164 -2.99 11.44 -22.36
C CYS A 164 -1.74 10.65 -21.97
N ILE A 165 -0.54 11.14 -22.31
CA ILE A 165 0.74 10.56 -21.87
C ILE A 165 0.84 10.55 -20.33
N ASN A 166 0.14 11.46 -19.65
CA ASN A 166 0.08 11.47 -18.18
C ASN A 166 -0.50 10.18 -17.59
N ILE A 167 -1.22 9.35 -18.37
CA ILE A 167 -1.65 8.01 -17.93
C ILE A 167 -0.44 7.13 -17.57
N ILE A 168 0.63 7.28 -18.34
CA ILE A 168 1.87 6.50 -18.24
C ILE A 168 2.86 7.17 -17.27
N LEU A 169 2.95 8.50 -17.29
CA LEU A 169 3.88 9.22 -16.42
C LEU A 169 3.47 9.22 -14.95
N ALA A 170 2.15 9.27 -14.68
CA ALA A 170 1.63 9.36 -13.32
C ALA A 170 1.96 8.09 -12.51
N ASN A 171 2.48 8.27 -11.31
CA ASN A 171 2.79 7.17 -10.41
C ASN A 171 1.50 6.44 -9.96
N TYR A 172 1.58 5.19 -9.52
CA TYR A 172 0.46 4.28 -9.17
C TYR A 172 -0.60 4.89 -8.24
N LYS A 173 -0.20 5.73 -7.28
CA LYS A 173 -1.12 6.37 -6.30
C LYS A 173 -1.62 7.76 -6.74
N GLN A 174 -1.10 8.31 -7.82
CA GLN A 174 -1.49 9.63 -8.29
C GLN A 174 -2.89 9.59 -8.94
N ASN A 175 -3.78 10.47 -8.47
CA ASN A 175 -5.07 10.67 -9.08
C ASN A 175 -4.91 11.42 -10.40
N MET A 176 -5.50 10.88 -11.47
CA MET A 176 -5.63 11.58 -12.73
C MET A 176 -6.96 12.31 -12.76
N LEU A 177 -6.95 13.64 -12.77
CA LEU A 177 -8.18 14.40 -12.84
C LEU A 177 -8.60 14.65 -14.30
N LEU A 178 -9.91 14.71 -14.53
CA LEU A 178 -10.45 15.08 -15.84
C LEU A 178 -10.01 16.49 -16.26
N SER A 179 -9.79 17.40 -15.32
CA SER A 179 -9.19 18.72 -15.60
C SER A 179 -7.80 18.62 -16.24
N ASN A 180 -6.94 17.71 -15.80
CA ASN A 180 -5.61 17.51 -16.38
C ASN A 180 -5.72 16.98 -17.81
N ALA A 181 -6.60 16.00 -18.04
CA ALA A 181 -6.86 15.47 -19.38
C ALA A 181 -7.45 16.54 -20.32
N MET A 182 -8.23 17.47 -19.79
CA MET A 182 -8.87 18.56 -20.51
C MET A 182 -8.02 19.83 -20.63
N LYS A 183 -6.84 19.89 -20.01
CA LYS A 183 -6.00 21.11 -19.97
C LYS A 183 -5.66 21.58 -21.39
N GLY A 184 -5.98 22.84 -21.70
CA GLY A 184 -5.76 23.41 -23.03
C GLY A 184 -6.77 23.00 -24.11
N LEU A 185 -7.80 22.21 -23.79
CA LEU A 185 -8.93 21.90 -24.68
C LEU A 185 -10.06 22.93 -24.52
N ASN A 186 -9.71 24.21 -24.58
CA ASN A 186 -10.61 25.33 -24.33
C ASN A 186 -11.54 25.53 -25.52
N LYS A 187 -12.77 25.02 -25.42
CA LYS A 187 -13.86 25.31 -26.36
C LYS A 187 -14.76 26.40 -25.79
N THR A 188 -15.24 27.29 -26.65
CA THR A 188 -16.02 28.48 -26.27
C THR A 188 -17.33 28.12 -25.58
N SER A 189 -18.14 27.24 -26.18
CA SER A 189 -19.44 26.88 -25.61
C SER A 189 -19.38 25.78 -24.55
N LEU A 190 -20.22 25.89 -23.51
CA LEU A 190 -20.40 24.89 -22.46
C LEU A 190 -20.76 23.51 -23.04
N LYS A 191 -21.68 23.47 -24.02
CA LYS A 191 -22.08 22.25 -24.72
C LYS A 191 -20.90 21.54 -25.39
N ASN A 192 -20.02 22.32 -26.02
CA ASN A 192 -18.83 21.77 -26.68
C ASN A 192 -17.78 21.28 -25.67
N ARG A 193 -17.59 21.97 -24.54
CA ARG A 193 -16.71 21.52 -23.45
C ARG A 193 -17.20 20.20 -22.86
N HIS A 194 -18.50 20.11 -22.57
CA HIS A 194 -19.14 18.89 -22.07
C HIS A 194 -18.98 17.69 -23.01
N LEU A 195 -19.29 17.86 -24.30
CA LEU A 195 -19.08 16.82 -25.31
C LEU A 195 -17.60 16.40 -25.40
N THR A 196 -16.69 17.36 -25.36
CA THR A 196 -15.24 17.08 -25.44
C THR A 196 -14.78 16.31 -24.21
N ALA A 197 -15.23 16.68 -23.01
CA ALA A 197 -14.92 15.96 -21.78
C ALA A 197 -15.36 14.49 -21.84
N LYS A 198 -16.57 14.22 -22.37
CA LYS A 198 -17.07 12.86 -22.58
C LYS A 198 -16.20 12.07 -23.55
N ILE A 199 -15.87 12.65 -24.71
CA ILE A 199 -14.99 12.01 -25.71
C ILE A 199 -13.59 11.78 -25.14
N VAL A 200 -13.01 12.76 -24.44
CA VAL A 200 -11.66 12.65 -23.85
C VAL A 200 -11.63 11.58 -22.76
N LEU A 201 -12.64 11.52 -21.88
CA LEU A 201 -12.73 10.47 -20.87
C LEU A 201 -12.84 9.08 -21.51
N TRP A 202 -13.66 8.95 -22.55
CA TRP A 202 -13.80 7.72 -23.32
C TRP A 202 -12.47 7.31 -23.99
N LEU A 203 -11.78 8.24 -24.65
CA LEU A 203 -10.47 8.00 -25.28
C LEU A 203 -9.40 7.60 -24.27
N ASN A 204 -9.33 8.25 -23.09
CA ASN A 204 -8.41 7.85 -22.03
C ASN A 204 -8.70 6.42 -21.55
N LYS A 205 -9.98 6.06 -21.36
CA LYS A 205 -10.38 4.68 -21.01
C LYS A 205 -10.02 3.67 -22.08
N LEU A 206 -10.14 4.04 -23.35
CA LEU A 206 -9.70 3.23 -24.47
C LEU A 206 -8.19 2.99 -24.42
N LEU A 207 -7.38 4.05 -24.33
CA LEU A 207 -5.92 3.93 -24.27
C LEU A 207 -5.46 3.08 -23.09
N MET A 208 -6.09 3.23 -21.92
CA MET A 208 -5.83 2.37 -20.76
C MET A 208 -6.10 0.89 -21.05
N ARG A 209 -7.20 0.57 -21.76
CA ARG A 209 -7.49 -0.81 -22.19
C ARG A 209 -6.44 -1.33 -23.16
N VAL A 210 -6.00 -0.50 -24.12
CA VAL A 210 -4.96 -0.86 -25.08
C VAL A 210 -3.66 -1.21 -24.34
N ILE A 211 -3.21 -0.32 -23.46
CA ILE A 211 -2.00 -0.53 -22.65
C ILE A 211 -2.14 -1.83 -21.83
N GLY A 212 -3.23 -2.00 -21.09
CA GLY A 212 -3.47 -3.19 -20.26
C GLY A 212 -3.76 -4.48 -21.05
N SER A 213 -3.93 -4.40 -22.38
CA SER A 213 -4.04 -5.56 -23.27
C SER A 213 -2.68 -5.98 -23.86
N ILE A 214 -1.68 -5.12 -23.82
CA ILE A 214 -0.34 -5.36 -24.38
C ILE A 214 0.69 -5.61 -23.27
N PHE A 215 0.56 -4.91 -22.15
CA PHE A 215 1.47 -4.99 -21.00
C PHE A 215 0.72 -5.44 -19.75
N TYR A 216 1.41 -6.17 -18.88
CA TYR A 216 0.96 -6.33 -17.51
C TYR A 216 1.47 -5.14 -16.69
N VAL A 217 0.56 -4.30 -16.20
CA VAL A 217 0.92 -3.06 -15.50
C VAL A 217 0.70 -3.23 -14.01
N THR A 218 1.76 -3.13 -13.22
CA THR A 218 1.75 -3.30 -11.76
C THR A 218 2.50 -2.19 -11.05
N GLU A 219 2.34 -2.06 -9.74
CA GLU A 219 3.15 -1.13 -8.95
C GLU A 219 4.61 -1.58 -8.85
N GLY A 220 5.52 -0.59 -8.80
CA GLY A 220 6.87 -0.77 -8.28
C GLY A 220 6.88 -0.85 -6.76
N THR A 221 7.96 -1.43 -6.21
CA THR A 221 8.11 -1.66 -4.78
C THR A 221 8.97 -0.64 -4.06
N LYS A 222 10.03 -0.15 -4.70
CA LYS A 222 10.89 0.90 -4.13
C LYS A 222 10.25 2.28 -4.20
N CYS A 223 9.51 2.53 -5.29
CA CYS A 223 8.83 3.79 -5.55
C CYS A 223 7.35 3.53 -5.86
N ARG A 224 6.54 4.58 -5.89
CA ARG A 224 5.13 4.47 -6.26
C ARG A 224 4.94 4.38 -7.76
N ASP A 225 5.99 4.10 -8.54
CA ASP A 225 5.88 4.09 -10.00
C ASP A 225 5.07 2.89 -10.53
N ILE A 226 4.69 2.95 -11.80
CA ILE A 226 4.11 1.82 -12.54
C ILE A 226 5.17 1.13 -13.38
N ILE A 227 5.16 -0.20 -13.37
CA ILE A 227 6.07 -1.04 -14.16
C ILE A 227 5.26 -1.77 -15.23
N PHE A 228 5.82 -1.84 -16.44
CA PHE A 228 5.22 -2.51 -17.59
C PHE A 228 5.96 -3.82 -17.88
N TYR A 229 5.35 -4.94 -17.53
CA TYR A 229 5.89 -6.26 -17.81
C TYR A 229 5.39 -6.81 -19.14
N ASN A 230 6.25 -7.58 -19.80
CA ASN A 230 5.80 -8.53 -20.80
C ASN A 230 4.84 -9.54 -20.15
N PRO A 231 3.62 -9.68 -20.67
CA PRO A 231 2.63 -10.54 -20.03
C PRO A 231 3.00 -12.02 -19.98
N ARG A 232 3.71 -12.54 -20.98
CA ARG A 232 4.15 -13.96 -20.97
C ARG A 232 5.18 -14.19 -19.86
N TYR A 233 6.13 -13.27 -19.74
CA TYR A 233 7.12 -13.30 -18.68
C TYR A 233 6.47 -13.18 -17.29
N TRP A 234 5.50 -12.28 -17.14
CA TRP A 234 4.75 -12.13 -15.89
C TRP A 234 4.01 -13.41 -15.51
N ILE A 235 3.36 -14.10 -16.45
CA ILE A 235 2.69 -15.39 -16.18
C ILE A 235 3.71 -16.43 -15.68
N GLY A 236 4.90 -16.50 -16.29
CA GLY A 236 5.99 -17.38 -15.83
C GLY A 236 6.42 -17.04 -14.39
N LEU A 237 6.62 -15.75 -14.08
CA LEU A 237 6.94 -15.30 -12.72
C LEU A 237 5.84 -15.64 -11.72
N GLN A 238 4.56 -15.53 -12.10
CA GLN A 238 3.44 -15.88 -11.24
C GLN A 238 3.40 -17.38 -10.94
N LYS A 239 3.68 -18.21 -11.95
CA LYS A 239 3.74 -19.66 -11.79
C LYS A 239 4.87 -20.06 -10.84
N SER A 240 6.09 -19.58 -11.10
CA SER A 240 7.25 -19.85 -10.24
C SER A 240 7.02 -19.36 -8.81
N ALA A 241 6.45 -18.18 -8.61
CA ALA A 241 6.15 -17.69 -7.26
C ALA A 241 5.08 -18.51 -6.53
N LEU A 242 4.15 -19.17 -7.23
CA LEU A 242 3.20 -20.09 -6.62
C LEU A 242 3.86 -21.41 -6.27
N GLU A 243 4.69 -21.95 -7.16
CA GLU A 243 5.48 -23.16 -6.93
C GLU A 243 6.39 -22.97 -5.71
N ASP A 244 7.05 -21.82 -5.56
CA ASP A 244 7.86 -21.49 -4.39
C ASP A 244 7.05 -21.50 -3.09
N LEU A 245 5.82 -20.95 -3.10
CA LEU A 245 4.95 -20.93 -1.91
C LEU A 245 4.47 -22.35 -1.55
N GLU A 246 4.18 -23.19 -2.54
CA GLU A 246 3.79 -24.58 -2.34
C GLU A 246 4.98 -25.42 -1.83
N SER A 247 6.16 -25.30 -2.45
CA SER A 247 7.36 -26.04 -2.05
C SER A 247 7.85 -25.66 -0.65
N ASN A 248 7.66 -24.41 -0.25
CA ASN A 248 7.95 -23.95 1.11
C ASN A 248 6.90 -24.37 2.14
N GLY A 249 5.82 -25.05 1.72
CA GLY A 249 4.71 -25.45 2.57
C GLY A 249 3.93 -24.25 3.14
N GLU A 250 3.95 -23.09 2.48
CA GLU A 250 3.18 -21.91 2.92
C GLU A 250 1.71 -22.04 2.52
N ILE A 251 1.45 -22.56 1.31
CA ILE A 251 0.11 -22.72 0.77
C ILE A 251 -0.14 -24.15 0.30
N LYS A 252 -1.41 -24.55 0.33
CA LYS A 252 -1.90 -25.81 -0.25
C LYS A 252 -3.10 -25.53 -1.14
N GLN A 253 -3.10 -26.05 -2.37
CA GLN A 253 -4.27 -25.97 -3.24
C GLN A 253 -5.44 -26.75 -2.60
N ILE A 254 -6.63 -26.15 -2.61
CA ILE A 254 -7.86 -26.77 -2.10
C ILE A 254 -8.96 -26.72 -3.15
N GLU A 255 -9.84 -27.71 -3.11
CA GLU A 255 -11.10 -27.68 -3.85
C GLU A 255 -12.15 -26.92 -3.05
N VAL A 256 -12.97 -26.13 -3.75
CA VAL A 256 -14.04 -25.35 -3.14
C VAL A 256 -15.32 -25.52 -3.93
N LEU A 257 -16.44 -25.62 -3.23
CA LEU A 257 -17.78 -25.74 -3.83
C LEU A 257 -18.13 -24.53 -4.71
N SER A 258 -17.64 -23.33 -4.35
CA SER A 258 -17.84 -22.11 -5.12
C SER A 258 -16.62 -21.20 -5.07
N HIS A 259 -16.13 -20.80 -6.25
CA HIS A 259 -15.07 -19.80 -6.39
C HIS A 259 -15.55 -18.37 -6.06
N SER A 260 -16.87 -18.19 -5.89
CA SER A 260 -17.52 -16.96 -5.47
C SER A 260 -17.82 -16.93 -3.97
N ASP A 261 -17.34 -17.92 -3.20
CA ASP A 261 -17.47 -17.96 -1.75
C ASP A 261 -16.94 -16.64 -1.14
N PRO A 262 -17.79 -15.89 -0.39
CA PRO A 262 -17.43 -14.58 0.11
C PRO A 262 -16.38 -14.61 1.22
N SER A 263 -16.05 -15.78 1.78
CA SER A 263 -14.95 -16.00 2.73
C SER A 263 -13.57 -15.98 2.05
N ILE A 264 -13.50 -16.29 0.74
CA ILE A 264 -12.24 -16.40 0.00
C ILE A 264 -11.67 -15.00 -0.32
N GLY A 265 -10.46 -14.74 0.15
CA GLY A 265 -9.70 -13.52 -0.17
C GLY A 265 -9.13 -13.54 -1.58
N LYS A 266 -8.67 -12.38 -2.07
CA LYS A 266 -7.99 -12.28 -3.38
C LYS A 266 -6.50 -12.11 -3.19
N MET A 267 -5.70 -13.04 -3.68
CA MET A 267 -4.25 -12.93 -3.72
C MET A 267 -3.80 -12.19 -4.99
N ARG A 268 -2.84 -11.28 -4.80
CA ARG A 268 -2.17 -10.54 -5.87
C ARG A 268 -0.67 -10.57 -5.62
N LEU A 269 0.06 -11.02 -6.64
CA LEU A 269 1.51 -11.02 -6.61
C LEU A 269 2.06 -9.67 -7.06
N VAL A 270 3.02 -9.12 -6.31
CA VAL A 270 3.74 -7.88 -6.65
C VAL A 270 5.25 -8.15 -6.73
N PRO A 271 6.02 -7.41 -7.54
CA PRO A 271 7.48 -7.58 -7.57
C PRO A 271 8.10 -7.46 -6.17
N LYS A 272 9.27 -8.06 -5.90
CA LYS A 272 10.04 -7.75 -4.69
C LYS A 272 10.93 -6.51 -4.90
N PRO A 273 11.33 -5.77 -3.85
CA PRO A 273 12.32 -4.68 -3.96
C PRO A 273 13.68 -5.11 -4.52
N SER A 274 14.07 -6.37 -4.34
CA SER A 274 15.29 -6.93 -4.91
C SER A 274 15.29 -7.01 -6.45
N GLY A 275 14.12 -6.86 -7.08
CA GLY A 275 13.94 -7.09 -8.53
C GLY A 275 13.81 -8.56 -8.91
N THR A 276 14.00 -9.48 -7.96
CA THR A 276 13.91 -10.94 -8.16
C THR A 276 12.73 -11.53 -7.38
N GLY A 277 11.86 -12.24 -8.08
CA GLY A 277 10.69 -12.91 -7.50
C GLY A 277 9.51 -11.99 -7.18
N LEU A 278 8.41 -12.61 -6.74
CA LEU A 278 7.16 -11.95 -6.40
C LEU A 278 6.80 -12.15 -4.92
N ARG A 279 6.00 -11.23 -4.39
CA ARG A 279 5.47 -11.25 -3.03
C ARG A 279 3.94 -11.37 -3.08
N PRO A 280 3.33 -12.29 -2.32
CA PRO A 280 1.88 -12.36 -2.20
C PRO A 280 1.35 -11.22 -1.35
N LEU A 281 0.33 -10.53 -1.87
CA LEU A 281 -0.51 -9.58 -1.14
C LEU A 281 -1.94 -10.10 -1.14
N VAL A 282 -2.55 -10.20 0.03
CA VAL A 282 -3.94 -10.65 0.14
C VAL A 282 -4.86 -9.47 0.39
N LEU A 283 -5.88 -9.37 -0.45
CA LEU A 283 -6.97 -8.42 -0.31
C LEU A 283 -8.08 -9.05 0.53
N LYS A 284 -8.74 -8.22 1.34
CA LYS A 284 -9.85 -8.63 2.19
C LYS A 284 -10.94 -9.33 1.38
N SER A 285 -11.40 -10.47 1.86
CA SER A 285 -12.57 -11.18 1.32
C SER A 285 -13.84 -10.35 1.50
N THR A 286 -14.94 -10.74 0.85
CA THR A 286 -16.23 -10.04 0.99
C THR A 286 -16.73 -10.10 2.43
N ASN A 287 -16.60 -11.26 3.10
CA ASN A 287 -16.93 -11.42 4.51
C ASN A 287 -16.11 -10.46 5.37
N GLN A 288 -14.79 -10.41 5.16
CA GLN A 288 -13.92 -9.51 5.93
C GLN A 288 -14.21 -8.02 5.67
N GLN A 289 -14.79 -7.67 4.52
CA GLN A 289 -15.27 -6.31 4.26
C GLN A 289 -16.55 -6.01 5.07
N ASN A 290 -17.48 -6.97 5.10
CA ASN A 290 -18.73 -6.86 5.87
C ASN A 290 -18.45 -6.85 7.40
N GLU A 291 -17.50 -7.64 7.86
CA GLU A 291 -17.09 -7.78 9.28
C GLU A 291 -15.98 -6.80 9.68
N SER A 292 -15.79 -5.73 8.91
CA SER A 292 -14.70 -4.78 9.12
C SER A 292 -14.64 -4.22 10.55
N ARG A 293 -15.77 -4.02 11.22
CA ARG A 293 -15.83 -3.57 12.62
C ARG A 293 -15.35 -4.64 13.61
N LEU A 294 -15.75 -5.90 13.41
CA LEU A 294 -15.30 -7.02 14.25
C LEU A 294 -13.79 -7.22 14.13
N ILE A 295 -13.26 -7.16 12.90
CA ILE A 295 -11.82 -7.26 12.64
C ILE A 295 -11.04 -6.12 13.34
N LEU A 296 -11.58 -4.90 13.33
CA LEU A 296 -10.97 -3.76 14.04
C LEU A 296 -10.98 -3.99 15.56
N ARG A 297 -12.07 -4.52 16.12
CA ARG A 297 -12.15 -4.89 17.54
C ARG A 297 -11.21 -6.03 17.90
N CYS A 298 -11.06 -7.05 17.05
CA CYS A 298 -10.08 -8.12 17.27
C CYS A 298 -8.64 -7.59 17.24
N ASN A 299 -8.32 -6.64 16.34
CA ASN A 299 -7.01 -5.99 16.33
C ASN A 299 -6.76 -5.23 17.64
N LEU A 300 -7.74 -4.44 18.09
CA LEU A 300 -7.67 -3.71 19.36
C LEU A 300 -7.53 -4.67 20.55
N PHE A 301 -8.31 -5.76 20.58
CA PHE A 301 -8.31 -6.77 21.62
C PHE A 301 -6.91 -7.38 21.77
N LEU A 302 -6.31 -7.84 20.68
CA LEU A 302 -4.94 -8.38 20.67
C LEU A 302 -3.90 -7.33 21.14
N LYS A 303 -4.02 -6.08 20.70
CA LYS A 303 -3.11 -5.01 21.14
C LYS A 303 -3.21 -4.72 22.63
N GLN A 304 -4.42 -4.68 23.17
CA GLN A 304 -4.62 -4.44 24.60
C GLN A 304 -4.20 -5.64 25.45
N LEU A 305 -4.38 -6.88 24.99
CA LEU A 305 -3.81 -8.05 25.66
C LEU A 305 -2.28 -7.96 25.77
N VAL A 306 -1.60 -7.60 24.66
CA VAL A 306 -0.16 -7.37 24.67
C VAL A 306 0.21 -6.23 25.63
N ALA A 307 -0.55 -5.13 25.63
CA ALA A 307 -0.34 -4.03 26.56
C ALA A 307 -0.58 -4.44 28.02
N THR A 308 -1.52 -5.33 28.30
CA THR A 308 -1.74 -5.88 29.65
C THR A 308 -0.53 -6.71 30.09
N LYS A 309 0.01 -7.54 29.20
CA LYS A 309 1.21 -8.36 29.50
C LYS A 309 2.46 -7.52 29.73
N LEU A 310 2.68 -6.49 28.92
CA LEU A 310 3.95 -5.73 28.86
C LEU A 310 3.89 -4.34 29.48
N GLY A 311 2.73 -3.91 29.98
CA GLY A 311 2.47 -2.56 30.47
C GLY A 311 2.15 -1.53 29.36
N ALA A 312 2.55 -1.78 28.11
CA ALA A 312 2.21 -0.96 26.96
C ALA A 312 2.26 -1.76 25.65
N TYR A 313 1.53 -1.30 24.62
CA TYR A 313 1.68 -1.85 23.27
C TYR A 313 2.90 -1.22 22.57
N PRO A 314 3.82 -2.01 21.99
CA PRO A 314 5.00 -1.48 21.31
C PRO A 314 4.66 -0.48 20.19
N ASN A 315 5.42 0.61 20.13
CA ASN A 315 5.37 1.61 19.07
C ASN A 315 6.75 1.80 18.46
N ALA A 316 7.00 1.03 17.40
CA ALA A 316 8.21 1.03 16.59
C ALA A 316 9.01 2.35 16.53
N ILE A 317 8.39 3.48 16.20
CA ILE A 317 9.16 4.74 16.03
C ILE A 317 9.59 5.33 17.38
N SER A 318 8.65 5.46 18.33
CA SER A 318 9.01 6.00 19.64
C SER A 318 10.00 5.10 20.33
N ASP A 319 9.85 3.79 20.15
CA ASP A 319 10.67 2.79 20.81
C ASP A 319 12.09 2.82 20.24
N ILE A 320 12.28 2.96 18.92
CA ILE A 320 13.62 3.17 18.34
C ILE A 320 14.26 4.44 18.89
N HIS A 321 13.55 5.56 18.87
CA HIS A 321 14.10 6.84 19.30
C HIS A 321 14.48 6.80 20.78
N SER A 322 13.57 6.37 21.64
CA SER A 322 13.78 6.29 23.08
C SER A 322 14.90 5.29 23.41
N ALA A 323 14.90 4.10 22.81
CA ALA A 323 15.94 3.10 23.04
C ALA A 323 17.31 3.59 22.56
N TRP A 324 17.39 4.24 21.39
CA TRP A 324 18.66 4.81 20.92
C TRP A 324 19.14 5.96 21.79
N LEU A 325 18.23 6.82 22.26
CA LEU A 325 18.56 7.93 23.16
C LEU A 325 19.10 7.39 24.48
N GLU A 326 18.41 6.41 25.09
CA GLU A 326 18.85 5.77 26.33
C GLU A 326 20.22 5.10 26.16
N PHE A 327 20.39 4.31 25.10
CA PHE A 327 21.67 3.68 24.75
C PHE A 327 22.77 4.72 24.56
N SER A 328 22.49 5.83 23.88
CA SER A 328 23.47 6.88 23.61
C SER A 328 23.90 7.60 24.89
N THR A 329 22.93 7.92 25.77
CA THR A 329 23.19 8.56 27.07
C THR A 329 24.01 7.65 27.97
N LYS A 330 23.60 6.38 28.13
CA LYS A 330 24.34 5.41 28.94
C LYS A 330 25.76 5.18 28.43
N ASN A 331 25.98 5.30 27.13
CA ASN A 331 27.28 5.12 26.49
C ASN A 331 27.98 6.44 26.11
N GLN A 332 27.58 7.58 26.65
CA GLN A 332 28.15 8.89 26.27
C GLN A 332 29.63 9.00 26.63
N HIS A 333 30.02 8.44 27.77
CA HIS A 333 31.40 8.47 28.28
C HIS A 333 32.16 7.17 28.01
N TYR A 334 31.51 6.17 27.40
CA TYR A 334 32.15 4.90 27.07
C TYR A 334 33.02 5.08 25.81
N LYS A 335 34.35 4.99 25.97
CA LYS A 335 35.34 5.24 24.90
C LYS A 335 35.82 3.97 24.20
N GLU A 336 35.53 2.81 24.78
CA GLU A 336 35.94 1.53 24.20
C GLU A 336 35.02 1.09 23.06
N LYS A 337 35.40 -0.01 22.40
CA LYS A 337 34.66 -0.57 21.27
C LYS A 337 33.31 -1.10 21.74
N LEU A 338 32.26 -0.70 21.02
CA LEU A 338 30.93 -1.31 21.14
C LEU A 338 30.75 -2.35 20.05
N TYR A 339 30.14 -3.46 20.39
CA TYR A 339 29.85 -4.55 19.47
C TYR A 339 28.39 -4.48 19.03
N PHE A 340 28.12 -4.80 17.78
CA PHE A 340 26.74 -4.83 17.29
C PHE A 340 26.51 -5.98 16.33
N VAL A 341 25.25 -6.38 16.25
CA VAL A 341 24.76 -7.39 15.31
C VAL A 341 23.43 -6.91 14.74
N LYS A 342 23.35 -6.78 13.42
CA LYS A 342 22.13 -6.50 12.66
C LYS A 342 21.82 -7.73 11.82
N MET A 343 20.59 -8.24 11.93
CA MET A 343 20.16 -9.47 11.24
C MET A 343 18.74 -9.30 10.67
N ASP A 344 18.44 -9.99 9.56
CA ASP A 344 17.15 -9.94 8.85
C ASP A 344 16.48 -11.32 8.90
N ILE A 345 15.30 -11.43 9.49
CA ILE A 345 14.51 -12.67 9.56
C ILE A 345 14.07 -13.05 8.14
N LYS A 346 14.43 -14.27 7.74
CA LYS A 346 14.03 -14.85 6.47
C LYS A 346 12.52 -15.08 6.44
N ASN A 347 11.83 -14.32 5.58
CA ASN A 347 10.40 -14.47 5.32
C ASN A 347 9.51 -14.41 6.59
N ALA A 348 9.73 -13.41 7.46
CA ALA A 348 9.12 -13.35 8.80
C ALA A 348 7.60 -13.63 8.86
N TYR A 349 6.83 -13.14 7.89
CA TYR A 349 5.39 -13.46 7.81
C TYR A 349 5.12 -14.89 7.36
N GLY A 350 5.85 -15.40 6.36
CA GLY A 350 5.67 -16.74 5.79
C GLY A 350 6.23 -17.87 6.67
N SER A 351 7.12 -17.56 7.61
CA SER A 351 7.70 -18.54 8.54
C SER A 351 6.78 -18.91 9.70
N ILE A 352 5.77 -18.10 10.03
CA ILE A 352 4.90 -18.29 11.21
C ILE A 352 4.19 -19.64 11.13
N ILE A 353 4.39 -20.48 12.14
CA ILE A 353 3.72 -21.77 12.26
C ILE A 353 2.37 -21.55 12.95
N HIS A 354 1.28 -21.94 12.29
CA HIS A 354 -0.08 -21.67 12.76
C HIS A 354 -0.39 -22.31 14.12
N GLU A 355 0.01 -23.57 14.33
CA GLU A 355 -0.20 -24.25 15.61
C GLU A 355 0.54 -23.57 16.77
N GLU A 356 1.82 -23.24 16.58
CA GLU A 356 2.59 -22.49 17.58
C GLU A 356 1.98 -21.11 17.85
N LEU A 357 1.51 -20.40 16.81
CA LEU A 357 0.83 -19.12 16.98
C LEU A 357 -0.46 -19.29 17.81
N LYS A 358 -1.27 -20.31 17.53
CA LYS A 358 -2.48 -20.60 18.30
C LYS A 358 -2.16 -20.93 19.76
N ASN A 359 -1.09 -21.68 20.02
CA ASN A 359 -0.65 -21.99 21.38
C ASN A 359 -0.20 -20.73 22.14
N ILE A 360 0.59 -19.86 21.49
CA ILE A 360 1.01 -18.57 22.06
C ILE A 360 -0.21 -17.69 22.36
N LEU A 361 -1.21 -17.66 21.47
CA LEU A 361 -2.44 -16.89 21.68
C LEU A 361 -3.26 -17.43 22.85
N LYS A 362 -3.39 -18.76 22.98
CA LYS A 362 -4.08 -19.38 24.13
C LYS A 362 -3.41 -18.99 25.44
N LEU A 363 -2.09 -19.11 25.54
CA LEU A 363 -1.32 -18.65 26.71
C LEU A 363 -1.57 -17.17 26.99
N LEU A 364 -1.52 -16.31 25.97
CA LEU A 364 -1.80 -14.87 26.14
C LEU A 364 -3.23 -14.61 26.61
N PHE A 365 -4.21 -15.38 26.13
CA PHE A 365 -5.60 -15.26 26.59
C PHE A 365 -5.73 -15.67 28.06
N ASP A 366 -5.08 -16.75 28.47
CA ASP A 366 -5.19 -17.30 29.82
C ASP A 366 -4.46 -16.40 30.84
N GLU A 367 -3.33 -15.82 30.45
CA GLU A 367 -2.54 -14.93 31.32
C GLU A 367 -3.14 -13.53 31.47
N CYS A 368 -3.77 -12.97 30.42
CA CYS A 368 -4.08 -11.54 30.34
C CYS A 368 -5.57 -11.20 30.27
N LEU A 369 -6.47 -12.17 30.16
CA LEU A 369 -7.90 -11.92 30.13
C LEU A 369 -8.50 -12.04 31.54
N PRO A 370 -8.85 -10.92 32.21
CA PRO A 370 -9.34 -10.98 33.59
C PRO A 370 -10.80 -11.43 33.69
N VAL A 371 -11.60 -11.28 32.63
CA VAL A 371 -13.04 -11.57 32.60
C VAL A 371 -13.51 -12.02 31.21
N ASP A 372 -14.61 -12.78 31.17
CA ASP A 372 -15.20 -13.26 29.92
C ASP A 372 -15.96 -12.19 29.12
N HIS A 373 -16.38 -11.11 29.80
CA HIS A 373 -17.17 -10.03 29.20
C HIS A 373 -16.47 -8.69 29.41
N LEU A 374 -16.09 -8.05 28.29
CA LEU A 374 -15.35 -6.78 28.29
C LEU A 374 -16.28 -5.61 28.00
N SER A 375 -16.10 -4.52 28.72
CA SER A 375 -16.81 -3.26 28.53
C SER A 375 -16.10 -2.42 27.47
N VAL A 376 -16.82 -1.96 26.44
CA VAL A 376 -16.24 -1.16 25.35
C VAL A 376 -16.44 0.34 25.60
N ASN A 377 -15.37 1.02 25.98
CA ASN A 377 -15.34 2.47 26.13
C ASN A 377 -15.00 3.16 24.80
N VAL A 378 -15.50 4.38 24.61
CA VAL A 378 -15.05 5.26 23.52
C VAL A 378 -14.19 6.36 24.14
N CYS A 379 -12.91 6.35 23.79
CA CYS A 379 -11.96 7.35 24.24
C CYS A 379 -11.71 8.36 23.13
N SER A 380 -11.67 9.65 23.49
CA SER A 380 -11.22 10.72 22.60
C SER A 380 -9.79 11.13 22.96
N TYR A 381 -8.95 11.28 21.95
CA TYR A 381 -7.56 11.71 22.12
C TYR A 381 -7.15 12.74 21.07
N GLN A 382 -6.16 13.55 21.42
CA GLN A 382 -5.60 14.54 20.51
C GLN A 382 -4.64 13.86 19.53
N GLY A 383 -5.08 13.64 18.29
CA GLY A 383 -4.18 13.38 17.18
C GLY A 383 -3.44 14.64 16.74
N ILE A 384 -2.40 14.47 15.91
CA ILE A 384 -1.53 15.57 15.43
C ILE A 384 -2.33 16.73 14.82
N TRP A 385 -3.42 16.42 14.11
CA TRP A 385 -4.19 17.42 13.35
C TRP A 385 -5.64 17.60 13.81
N LYS A 386 -6.17 16.64 14.59
CA LYS A 386 -7.56 16.62 15.03
C LYS A 386 -7.74 15.69 16.22
N GLU A 387 -8.83 15.90 16.94
CA GLU A 387 -9.34 14.92 17.88
C GLU A 387 -9.80 13.66 17.13
N VAL A 388 -9.55 12.51 17.75
CA VAL A 388 -9.85 11.20 17.22
C VAL A 388 -10.57 10.41 18.31
N GLU A 389 -11.67 9.77 17.93
CA GLU A 389 -12.37 8.80 18.76
C GLU A 389 -11.93 7.39 18.42
N THR A 390 -11.81 6.54 19.44
CA THR A 390 -11.44 5.13 19.29
C THR A 390 -12.08 4.30 20.40
N GLU A 391 -12.41 3.05 20.10
CA GLU A 391 -12.88 2.09 21.09
C GLU A 391 -11.69 1.58 21.94
N GLN A 392 -11.90 1.26 23.21
CA GLN A 392 -10.98 0.57 24.11
C GLN A 392 -11.77 -0.39 25.01
N PHE A 393 -11.21 -1.54 25.35
CA PHE A 393 -11.72 -2.44 26.39
C PHE A 393 -11.30 -1.93 27.76
N ALA A 394 -12.24 -1.80 28.69
CA ALA A 394 -12.02 -1.15 29.99
C ALA A 394 -11.15 -2.00 30.93
N GLU A 395 -11.31 -3.33 30.86
CA GLU A 395 -10.66 -4.30 31.74
C GLU A 395 -9.25 -4.66 31.27
N LEU A 396 -8.81 -4.14 30.12
CA LEU A 396 -7.46 -4.36 29.58
C LEU A 396 -6.67 -3.05 29.58
N THR A 397 -5.34 -3.14 29.66
CA THR A 397 -4.46 -1.97 29.53
C THR A 397 -4.72 -1.29 28.18
N GLN A 398 -4.88 0.03 28.22
CA GLN A 398 -5.19 0.79 27.01
C GLN A 398 -4.04 0.67 26.00
N SER A 399 -4.39 0.46 24.74
CA SER A 399 -3.41 0.36 23.64
C SER A 399 -2.80 1.71 23.26
N ILE A 400 -3.19 2.78 23.95
CA ILE A 400 -2.81 4.17 23.70
C ILE A 400 -2.21 4.73 24.98
N SER A 401 -1.16 5.54 24.85
CA SER A 401 -0.55 6.22 26.00
C SER A 401 -1.57 7.10 26.72
N SER A 402 -1.73 6.88 28.03
CA SER A 402 -2.62 7.63 28.94
C SER A 402 -2.50 9.15 28.79
N HIS A 403 -1.30 9.67 28.59
CA HIS A 403 -0.96 11.08 28.40
C HIS A 403 -1.65 11.78 27.20
N LYS A 404 -2.34 11.04 26.32
CA LYS A 404 -3.04 11.60 25.15
C LYS A 404 -4.57 11.62 25.27
N VAL A 405 -5.13 10.95 26.29
CA VAL A 405 -6.58 10.81 26.47
C VAL A 405 -7.16 12.10 27.05
N LYS A 406 -8.18 12.67 26.40
CA LYS A 406 -8.83 13.91 26.85
C LYS A 406 -10.17 13.66 27.51
N ASN A 407 -11.01 12.80 26.91
CA ASN A 407 -12.31 12.43 27.46
C ASN A 407 -12.51 10.92 27.27
N VAL A 408 -13.13 10.29 28.27
CA VAL A 408 -13.62 8.91 28.18
C VAL A 408 -15.13 8.97 28.23
N VAL A 409 -15.78 8.63 27.12
CA VAL A 409 -17.24 8.44 27.09
C VAL A 409 -17.50 6.96 27.31
N GLN A 410 -18.03 6.63 28.48
CA GLN A 410 -18.49 5.29 28.77
C GLN A 410 -19.72 4.99 27.90
N ARG A 411 -19.59 4.04 26.98
CA ARG A 411 -20.75 3.37 26.38
C ARG A 411 -20.80 1.99 27.01
N GLN A 412 -21.83 1.69 27.78
CA GLN A 412 -21.95 0.44 28.56
C GLN A 412 -22.22 -0.80 27.70
N THR A 413 -21.65 -0.91 26.50
CA THR A 413 -21.78 -2.13 25.70
C THR A 413 -20.77 -3.16 26.16
N LYS A 414 -21.26 -4.23 26.78
CA LYS A 414 -20.45 -5.43 27.09
C LYS A 414 -20.40 -6.34 25.87
N VAL A 415 -19.25 -6.96 25.64
CA VAL A 415 -19.02 -7.93 24.57
C VAL A 415 -18.28 -9.15 25.12
N SER A 416 -18.66 -10.34 24.68
CA SER A 416 -17.97 -11.56 25.09
C SER A 416 -16.59 -11.65 24.42
N ALA A 417 -15.55 -11.85 25.22
CA ALA A 417 -14.19 -12.07 24.75
C ALA A 417 -14.08 -13.36 23.92
N ASN A 418 -14.94 -14.35 24.18
CA ASN A 418 -14.97 -15.61 23.44
C ASN A 418 -15.25 -15.40 21.95
N ILE A 419 -16.07 -14.40 21.59
CA ILE A 419 -16.31 -14.03 20.18
C ILE A 419 -15.01 -13.64 19.48
N PHE A 420 -14.11 -12.91 20.16
CA PHE A 420 -12.83 -12.53 19.60
C PHE A 420 -11.87 -13.71 19.53
N LYS A 421 -11.79 -14.52 20.60
CA LYS A 421 -10.95 -15.73 20.63
C LYS A 421 -11.28 -16.66 19.47
N THR A 422 -12.55 -17.03 19.31
CA THR A 422 -13.00 -17.94 18.25
C THR A 422 -12.78 -17.34 16.87
N PHE A 423 -13.10 -16.07 16.65
CA PHE A 423 -12.88 -15.40 15.37
C PHE A 423 -11.40 -15.34 14.97
N ILE A 424 -10.50 -15.05 15.93
CA ILE A 424 -9.06 -14.94 15.66
C ILE A 424 -8.47 -16.32 15.31
N LEU A 425 -8.87 -17.37 16.04
CA LEU A 425 -8.40 -18.73 15.78
C LEU A 425 -8.95 -19.25 14.44
N ASP A 426 -10.24 -19.05 14.16
CA ASP A 426 -10.85 -19.39 12.86
C ASP A 426 -10.19 -18.61 11.71
N PHE A 427 -9.86 -17.33 11.92
CA PHE A 427 -9.14 -16.53 10.94
C PHE A 427 -7.78 -17.16 10.58
N ILE A 428 -7.05 -17.72 11.55
CA ILE A 428 -5.75 -18.38 11.31
C ILE A 428 -5.95 -19.68 10.51
N ASP A 429 -6.93 -20.50 10.87
CA ASP A 429 -7.18 -21.79 10.23
C ASP A 429 -7.78 -21.67 8.81
N ASN A 430 -8.50 -20.57 8.55
CA ASN A 430 -9.29 -20.38 7.32
C ASN A 430 -8.81 -19.23 6.43
N ILE A 431 -7.49 -19.01 6.36
CA ILE A 431 -6.89 -18.08 5.40
C ILE A 431 -6.94 -18.67 3.98
N LYS A 432 -8.08 -18.51 3.30
CA LYS A 432 -8.31 -18.96 1.93
C LYS A 432 -8.14 -17.81 0.94
N VAL A 433 -7.44 -18.07 -0.16
CA VAL A 433 -7.24 -17.10 -1.22
C VAL A 433 -7.46 -17.71 -2.60
N ASN A 434 -8.04 -16.94 -3.49
CA ASN A 434 -8.01 -17.21 -4.92
C ASN A 434 -7.02 -16.28 -5.60
N MET A 435 -6.45 -16.75 -6.70
CA MET A 435 -5.67 -15.90 -7.59
C MET A 435 -6.61 -15.39 -8.68
N ASN A 436 -6.64 -14.08 -8.91
CA ASN A 436 -7.55 -13.43 -9.88
C ASN A 436 -7.50 -14.00 -11.32
N HIS A 437 -6.53 -14.86 -11.62
CA HIS A 437 -6.25 -15.39 -12.96
C HIS A 437 -6.29 -16.91 -13.05
N THR A 438 -6.44 -17.62 -11.93
CA THR A 438 -6.58 -19.08 -11.90
C THR A 438 -7.90 -19.41 -11.22
N ASN A 439 -8.68 -20.35 -11.75
CA ASN A 439 -9.78 -20.97 -11.01
C ASN A 439 -9.23 -21.95 -9.96
N LYS A 440 -8.23 -21.50 -9.21
CA LYS A 440 -7.54 -22.25 -8.18
C LYS A 440 -7.66 -21.46 -6.89
N THR A 441 -8.01 -22.19 -5.85
CA THR A 441 -8.09 -21.69 -4.49
C THR A 441 -7.00 -22.35 -3.68
N TYR A 442 -6.37 -21.57 -2.82
CA TYR A 442 -5.30 -22.00 -1.94
C TYR A 442 -5.68 -21.66 -0.50
N ARG A 443 -5.29 -22.53 0.44
CA ARG A 443 -5.31 -22.24 1.87
C ARG A 443 -3.88 -22.03 2.34
N PHE A 444 -3.63 -21.00 3.14
CA PHE A 444 -2.36 -20.90 3.86
C PHE A 444 -2.36 -21.96 4.97
N VAL A 445 -1.36 -22.83 4.94
CA VAL A 445 -1.13 -23.85 5.99
C VAL A 445 0.02 -23.45 6.91
N LYS A 446 0.78 -22.43 6.49
CA LYS A 446 1.84 -21.78 7.24
C LYS A 446 1.90 -20.32 6.80
N GLY A 447 2.35 -19.47 7.72
CA GLY A 447 2.57 -18.06 7.46
C GLY A 447 1.30 -17.21 7.48
N LEU A 448 1.48 -15.90 7.58
CA LEU A 448 0.39 -14.93 7.58
C LEU A 448 0.43 -14.08 6.32
N PRO A 449 -0.72 -13.77 5.70
CA PRO A 449 -0.75 -12.99 4.49
C PRO A 449 -0.33 -11.54 4.74
N GLN A 450 0.47 -10.99 3.82
CA GLN A 450 0.88 -9.59 3.89
C GLN A 450 -0.20 -8.68 3.29
N GLY A 451 -0.49 -7.58 4.00
CA GLY A 451 -1.34 -6.50 3.51
C GLY A 451 -0.60 -5.52 2.58
N ARG A 452 -1.31 -4.55 1.98
CA ARG A 452 -0.72 -3.48 1.15
C ARG A 452 0.20 -2.48 1.89
N CYS A 453 0.62 -2.79 3.12
CA CYS A 453 1.51 -1.96 3.91
C CYS A 453 2.96 -2.17 3.48
N PHE A 454 3.39 -1.50 2.41
CA PHE A 454 4.81 -1.20 2.24
C PHE A 454 5.17 -0.15 3.29
N VAL A 455 5.71 -0.62 4.41
CA VAL A 455 6.20 0.25 5.47
C VAL A 455 7.56 0.80 5.03
N SER A 456 7.56 2.00 4.45
CA SER A 456 8.74 2.88 4.45
C SER A 456 8.70 3.76 5.69
N VAL A 457 9.83 4.32 6.12
CA VAL A 457 9.93 5.30 7.24
C VAL A 457 8.89 6.42 7.14
N VAL A 458 8.59 6.85 5.91
CA VAL A 458 7.55 7.86 5.63
C VAL A 458 6.14 7.34 5.93
N CYS A 459 5.89 6.04 5.77
CA CYS A 459 4.65 5.38 6.17
C CYS A 459 4.53 5.23 7.69
N LEU A 460 5.62 5.20 8.45
CA LEU A 460 5.57 5.11 9.91
C LEU A 460 5.15 6.43 10.57
N PHE A 461 5.71 7.56 10.13
CA PHE A 461 5.22 8.88 10.56
C PHE A 461 3.73 9.08 10.25
N LEU A 462 3.25 8.45 9.16
CA LEU A 462 1.84 8.44 8.77
C LEU A 462 1.04 7.28 9.37
N LEU A 463 1.65 6.28 10.03
CA LEU A 463 0.95 5.07 10.50
C LEU A 463 0.01 5.41 11.66
N ASN A 464 0.42 6.34 12.53
CA ASN A 464 -0.45 6.94 13.54
C ASN A 464 -1.73 7.55 12.93
N PHE A 465 -1.69 7.97 11.66
CA PHE A 465 -2.85 8.51 10.93
C PHE A 465 -3.59 7.45 10.09
N LEU A 466 -2.89 6.43 9.63
CA LEU A 466 -3.39 5.47 8.64
C LEU A 466 -4.25 4.37 9.29
N ILE A 467 -4.00 4.00 10.54
CA ILE A 467 -4.89 3.09 11.31
C ILE A 467 -6.33 3.65 11.41
N LEU A 468 -6.50 4.97 11.26
CA LEU A 468 -7.81 5.65 11.25
C LEU A 468 -8.44 5.81 9.86
N SER A 469 -7.73 5.45 8.79
CA SER A 469 -8.31 5.46 7.45
C SER A 469 -8.95 4.11 7.17
N HIS A 470 -10.28 4.06 7.12
CA HIS A 470 -11.11 2.90 6.77
C HIS A 470 -10.77 2.20 5.43
N ASN A 471 -9.70 2.60 4.72
CA ASN A 471 -9.29 2.11 3.40
C ASN A 471 -8.07 1.17 3.43
N PHE A 472 -7.68 0.63 4.59
CA PHE A 472 -6.63 -0.40 4.66
C PHE A 472 -7.10 -1.71 4.03
N SER A 473 -6.55 -1.98 2.84
CA SER A 473 -6.72 -3.22 2.08
C SER A 473 -5.55 -4.16 2.38
N GLY A 474 -5.71 -4.95 3.44
CA GLY A 474 -4.83 -6.02 3.92
C GLY A 474 -5.50 -6.76 5.08
N SER A 475 -5.03 -7.96 5.45
CA SER A 475 -5.47 -8.64 6.67
C SER A 475 -5.09 -7.80 7.88
N ALA A 476 -6.08 -7.16 8.51
CA ALA A 476 -5.79 -6.22 9.60
C ALA A 476 -5.21 -6.92 10.84
N LEU A 477 -5.31 -8.25 10.95
CA LEU A 477 -4.79 -9.02 12.09
C LEU A 477 -3.35 -9.49 11.90
N SER A 478 -2.88 -9.70 10.66
CA SER A 478 -1.60 -10.36 10.41
C SER A 478 -0.40 -9.63 11.03
N SER A 479 -0.43 -8.28 11.10
CA SER A 479 0.66 -7.52 11.71
C SER A 479 0.73 -7.69 13.23
N VAL A 480 -0.41 -7.65 13.93
CA VAL A 480 -0.43 -7.82 15.40
C VAL A 480 -0.15 -9.27 15.78
N LEU A 481 -0.63 -10.24 15.00
CA LEU A 481 -0.33 -11.66 15.19
C LEU A 481 1.16 -11.97 14.97
N CYS A 482 1.77 -11.39 13.94
CA CYS A 482 3.22 -11.49 13.69
C CYS A 482 4.02 -10.90 14.86
N GLU A 483 3.60 -9.74 15.38
CA GLU A 483 4.28 -9.11 16.52
C GLU A 483 4.16 -9.95 17.79
N ILE A 484 2.98 -10.50 18.10
CA ILE A 484 2.75 -11.42 19.23
C ILE A 484 3.67 -12.64 19.12
N TYR A 485 3.74 -13.25 17.93
CA TYR A 485 4.55 -14.44 17.69
C TYR A 485 6.03 -14.20 17.98
N TYR A 486 6.63 -13.18 17.37
CA TYR A 486 8.06 -12.90 17.55
C TYR A 486 8.37 -12.30 18.92
N SER A 487 7.47 -11.52 19.51
CA SER A 487 7.64 -11.03 20.88
C SER A 487 7.70 -12.16 21.90
N TYR A 488 6.90 -13.21 21.69
CA TYR A 488 6.97 -14.41 22.51
C TYR A 488 8.33 -15.11 22.35
N VAL A 489 8.80 -15.31 21.12
CA VAL A 489 10.13 -15.91 20.86
C VAL A 489 11.25 -15.07 21.49
N ASP A 490 11.20 -13.75 21.37
CA ASP A 490 12.17 -12.84 21.99
C ASP A 490 12.22 -13.01 23.52
N GLN A 491 11.06 -13.11 24.17
CA GLN A 491 10.97 -13.31 25.62
C GLN A 491 11.56 -14.65 26.07
N GLN A 492 11.42 -15.70 25.26
CA GLN A 492 11.95 -17.02 25.60
C GLN A 492 13.47 -17.10 25.43
N PHE A 493 14.01 -16.57 24.33
CA PHE A 493 15.40 -16.84 23.94
C PHE A 493 16.33 -15.62 23.99
N LEU A 494 15.78 -14.41 23.87
CA LEU A 494 16.54 -13.16 23.78
C LEU A 494 16.41 -12.28 25.02
N ASN A 495 15.74 -12.73 26.09
CA ASN A 495 15.57 -11.95 27.33
C ASN A 495 16.90 -11.51 27.97
N PHE A 496 18.02 -12.19 27.66
CA PHE A 496 19.33 -11.77 28.14
C PHE A 496 19.73 -10.38 27.62
N THR A 497 19.26 -9.94 26.45
CA THR A 497 19.66 -8.68 25.81
C THR A 497 19.23 -7.43 26.59
N ASN A 498 18.25 -7.57 27.50
CA ASN A 498 17.70 -6.45 28.27
C ASN A 498 18.24 -6.39 29.71
N LYS A 499 19.25 -7.21 30.04
CA LYS A 499 19.74 -7.36 31.42
C LYS A 499 20.87 -6.42 31.81
N GLU A 500 21.61 -5.88 30.84
CA GLU A 500 22.81 -5.09 31.11
C GLU A 500 22.64 -3.62 30.76
N GLU A 501 23.28 -2.77 31.57
CA GLU A 501 23.24 -1.34 31.36
C GLU A 501 24.09 -0.94 30.15
N GLY A 502 23.48 -0.19 29.24
CA GLY A 502 24.15 0.28 28.04
C GLY A 502 24.01 -0.67 26.85
N ASP A 503 23.22 -1.74 26.97
CA ASP A 503 22.79 -2.56 25.84
C ASP A 503 21.62 -1.91 25.09
N LEU A 504 21.52 -2.26 23.81
CA LEU A 504 20.41 -1.91 22.93
C LEU A 504 19.94 -3.16 22.21
N CYS A 505 18.66 -3.49 22.31
CA CYS A 505 18.04 -4.52 21.49
C CYS A 505 16.72 -3.99 20.94
N ILE A 506 16.61 -3.91 19.62
CA ILE A 506 15.39 -3.50 18.94
C ILE A 506 15.08 -4.51 17.84
N ARG A 507 13.83 -4.97 17.77
CA ARG A 507 13.26 -5.67 16.62
C ARG A 507 12.16 -4.85 15.97
N LEU A 508 12.14 -4.83 14.65
CA LEU A 508 11.05 -4.28 13.86
C LEU A 508 10.62 -5.25 12.78
N VAL A 509 9.54 -5.98 13.06
CA VAL A 509 9.02 -7.03 12.18
C VAL A 509 10.11 -8.06 11.86
N ASP A 510 10.83 -7.87 10.77
CA ASP A 510 11.86 -8.76 10.23
C ASP A 510 13.30 -8.31 10.51
N ASP A 511 13.57 -7.10 11.00
CA ASP A 511 14.95 -6.65 11.28
C ASP A 511 15.24 -6.63 12.79
N TYR A 512 16.38 -7.22 13.20
CA TYR A 512 16.98 -7.07 14.53
C TYR A 512 18.17 -6.12 14.48
N LEU A 513 18.33 -5.33 15.54
CA LEU A 513 19.55 -4.58 15.86
C LEU A 513 19.88 -4.77 17.35
N PHE A 514 21.01 -5.42 17.62
CA PHE A 514 21.58 -5.55 18.95
C PHE A 514 22.91 -4.81 19.04
N ALA A 515 23.17 -4.09 20.13
CA ALA A 515 24.45 -3.49 20.44
C ALA A 515 24.78 -3.61 21.93
N SER A 516 26.04 -3.89 22.27
CA SER A 516 26.52 -4.11 23.64
C SER A 516 27.97 -3.65 23.82
N ARG A 517 28.38 -3.45 25.07
CA ARG A 517 29.79 -3.29 25.47
C ARG A 517 30.53 -4.63 25.46
N SER A 518 29.82 -5.74 25.68
CA SER A 518 30.42 -7.08 25.73
C SER A 518 30.44 -7.73 24.36
N GLN A 519 31.63 -8.19 23.96
CA GLN A 519 31.81 -9.00 22.76
C GLN A 519 31.07 -10.33 22.87
N GLU A 520 31.19 -11.01 24.01
CA GLU A 520 30.59 -12.32 24.28
C GLU A 520 29.06 -12.28 24.11
N ARG A 521 28.41 -11.21 24.56
CA ARG A 521 26.96 -11.03 24.41
C ARG A 521 26.56 -10.86 22.95
N ALA A 522 27.34 -10.11 22.18
CA ALA A 522 27.10 -9.94 20.76
C ALA A 522 27.32 -11.25 19.99
N GLU A 523 28.34 -12.02 20.33
CA GLU A 523 28.61 -13.35 19.76
C GLU A 523 27.51 -14.35 20.13
N ARG A 524 27.04 -14.33 21.38
CA ARG A 524 25.88 -15.12 21.82
C ARG A 524 24.62 -14.76 21.03
N PHE A 525 24.35 -13.46 20.83
CA PHE A 525 23.20 -13.01 20.06
C PHE A 525 23.30 -13.47 18.59
N LEU A 526 24.47 -13.30 17.98
CA LEU A 526 24.75 -13.73 16.61
C LEU A 526 24.53 -15.24 16.45
N SER A 527 25.22 -16.05 17.25
CA SER A 527 25.15 -17.52 17.20
C SER A 527 23.75 -18.08 17.42
N LEU A 528 22.99 -17.53 18.38
CA LEU A 528 21.60 -17.95 18.62
C LEU A 528 20.73 -17.73 17.37
N LEU A 529 20.85 -16.58 16.73
CA LEU A 529 20.05 -16.24 15.56
C LEU A 529 20.55 -16.91 14.26
N GLU A 530 21.85 -17.21 14.13
CA GLU A 530 22.40 -18.00 13.03
C GLU A 530 21.91 -19.45 13.08
N ASN A 531 21.87 -20.05 14.27
CA ASN A 531 21.26 -21.36 14.49
C ASN A 531 19.75 -21.34 14.24
N GLY A 532 19.12 -20.19 14.50
CA GLY A 532 17.69 -20.00 14.37
C GLY A 532 16.89 -20.75 15.44
N PHE A 533 15.57 -20.69 15.32
CA PHE A 533 14.63 -21.38 16.21
C PHE A 533 13.70 -22.27 15.38
N PRO A 534 14.10 -23.51 15.03
CA PRO A 534 13.34 -24.39 14.14
C PRO A 534 11.91 -24.64 14.60
N LYS A 535 11.69 -24.80 15.92
CA LYS A 535 10.35 -24.94 16.52
C LYS A 535 9.40 -23.80 16.12
N TYR A 536 9.92 -22.59 15.97
CA TYR A 536 9.16 -21.39 15.62
C TYR A 536 9.33 -20.98 14.16
N GLY A 537 10.01 -21.80 13.34
CA GLY A 537 10.30 -21.49 11.94
C GLY A 537 11.16 -20.23 11.72
N LEU A 538 11.80 -19.69 12.76
CA LEU A 538 12.59 -18.46 12.70
C LEU A 538 13.99 -18.79 12.21
N PHE A 539 14.36 -18.25 11.06
CA PHE A 539 15.71 -18.33 10.49
C PHE A 539 16.15 -16.96 10.01
N ILE A 540 17.44 -16.66 10.09
CA ILE A 540 18.01 -15.41 9.56
C ILE A 540 18.44 -15.58 8.10
N LYS A 541 18.40 -14.47 7.38
CA LYS A 541 18.99 -14.32 6.06
C LYS A 541 20.46 -13.91 6.20
N ASN A 542 21.35 -14.90 6.25
CA ASN A 542 22.77 -14.71 6.57
C ASN A 542 23.47 -13.69 5.65
N GLU A 543 23.13 -13.64 4.36
CA GLU A 543 23.69 -12.66 3.42
C GLU A 543 23.32 -11.20 3.70
N LYS A 544 22.45 -10.93 4.69
CA LYS A 544 22.08 -9.60 5.16
C LYS A 544 22.55 -9.30 6.58
N THR A 545 23.28 -10.23 7.21
CA THR A 545 23.89 -10.01 8.52
C THR A 545 24.96 -8.93 8.42
N LEU A 546 24.97 -8.00 9.35
CA LEU A 546 25.97 -6.94 9.45
C LEU A 546 26.44 -6.82 10.90
N THR A 547 27.75 -6.92 11.13
CA THR A 547 28.34 -6.90 12.46
C THR A 547 29.81 -6.47 12.42
N ASN A 548 30.25 -5.71 13.43
CA ASN A 548 31.67 -5.36 13.64
C ASN A 548 32.47 -6.38 14.46
N LEU A 549 31.91 -7.55 14.71
CA LEU A 549 32.66 -8.74 15.14
C LEU A 549 33.55 -9.26 14.00
N ILE A 550 33.06 -9.14 12.75
CA ILE A 550 33.76 -9.62 11.55
C ILE A 550 34.35 -8.44 10.77
N GLN A 551 33.55 -7.39 10.51
CA GLN A 551 33.97 -6.24 9.72
C GLN A 551 33.45 -4.94 10.31
N ASP A 552 34.36 -4.03 10.64
CA ASP A 552 33.96 -2.74 11.19
C ASP A 552 33.28 -1.85 10.13
N VAL A 553 32.20 -1.18 10.52
CA VAL A 553 31.43 -0.28 9.66
C VAL A 553 31.03 0.97 10.44
N ASP A 554 31.12 2.13 9.79
CA ASP A 554 30.83 3.40 10.45
C ASP A 554 29.33 3.62 10.70
N PHE A 555 28.48 3.10 9.82
CA PHE A 555 27.04 3.30 9.90
C PHE A 555 26.29 2.00 9.66
N VAL A 556 25.43 1.64 10.61
CA VAL A 556 24.54 0.50 10.54
C VAL A 556 23.19 0.96 9.94
N PRO A 557 22.82 0.53 8.72
CA PRO A 557 21.52 0.82 8.18
C PRO A 557 20.46 -0.01 8.91
N TYR A 558 19.48 0.67 9.51
CA TYR A 558 18.37 0.03 10.20
C TYR A 558 17.11 0.86 9.99
N PHE A 559 16.07 0.23 9.44
CA PHE A 559 14.74 0.83 9.27
C PHE A 559 14.74 2.22 8.62
N GLY A 560 15.44 2.35 7.49
CA GLY A 560 15.57 3.61 6.73
C GLY A 560 16.32 4.75 7.45
N LEU A 561 16.98 4.44 8.56
CA LEU A 561 17.97 5.27 9.22
C LEU A 561 19.35 4.60 9.13
N LYS A 562 20.38 5.36 9.47
CA LYS A 562 21.77 4.92 9.61
C LYS A 562 22.27 5.36 10.96
N PHE A 563 22.71 4.41 11.78
CA PHE A 563 23.17 4.63 13.13
C PHE A 563 24.69 4.49 13.19
N ASN A 564 25.38 5.50 13.73
CA ASN A 564 26.81 5.40 14.01
C ASN A 564 26.99 5.04 15.47
N LEU A 565 27.54 3.86 15.74
CA LEU A 565 27.71 3.36 17.11
C LEU A 565 28.88 4.02 17.85
N LYS A 566 29.87 4.56 17.12
CA LYS A 566 31.03 5.27 17.67
C LYS A 566 30.65 6.69 18.08
N THR A 567 30.00 7.44 17.18
CA THR A 567 29.66 8.87 17.38
C THR A 567 28.24 9.10 17.90
N LYS A 568 27.41 8.04 17.97
CA LYS A 568 25.98 8.09 18.32
C LYS A 568 25.08 8.87 17.36
N GLN A 569 25.65 9.34 16.24
CA GLN A 569 24.92 10.08 15.22
C GLN A 569 23.92 9.21 14.48
N VAL A 570 22.78 9.80 14.13
CA VAL A 570 21.74 9.17 13.31
C VAL A 570 21.50 10.03 12.08
N LYS A 571 21.44 9.40 10.90
CA LYS A 571 21.12 10.07 9.64
C LYS A 571 20.11 9.26 8.82
N PRO A 572 19.33 9.89 7.92
CA PRO A 572 18.43 9.15 7.04
C PRO A 572 19.21 8.22 6.10
N ASN A 573 18.69 7.01 5.87
CA ASN A 573 19.23 6.11 4.86
C ASN A 573 18.59 6.41 3.49
N LEU A 574 19.34 7.06 2.61
CA LEU A 574 18.89 7.45 1.28
C LEU A 574 19.41 6.56 0.15
N GLU A 575 20.20 5.52 0.46
CA GLU A 575 20.84 4.67 -0.57
C GLU A 575 19.82 3.96 -1.45
N GLY A 576 18.70 3.54 -0.87
CA GLY A 576 17.59 2.91 -1.59
C GLY A 576 16.92 3.82 -2.63
N TYR A 577 17.22 5.13 -2.61
CA TYR A 577 16.70 6.14 -3.53
C TYR A 577 17.71 6.57 -4.60
N TYR A 578 18.90 5.96 -4.65
CA TYR A 578 19.86 6.23 -5.72
C TYR A 578 19.23 5.92 -7.09
N LYS A 579 19.34 6.87 -8.03
CA LYS A 579 18.71 6.81 -9.38
C LYS A 579 17.18 6.66 -9.39
N VAL A 580 16.50 6.92 -8.27
CA VAL A 580 15.03 6.98 -8.21
C VAL A 580 14.57 8.40 -8.52
N ASP A 581 13.66 8.56 -9.49
CA ASP A 581 13.00 9.84 -9.75
C ASP A 581 12.23 10.29 -8.49
N PRO A 582 12.54 11.46 -7.89
CA PRO A 582 11.83 11.96 -6.72
C PRO A 582 10.31 12.03 -6.90
N LEU A 583 9.82 12.36 -8.11
CA LEU A 583 8.38 12.44 -8.41
C LEU A 583 7.68 11.08 -8.25
N SER A 584 8.42 9.99 -8.43
CA SER A 584 7.91 8.62 -8.24
C SER A 584 7.71 8.27 -6.76
N THR A 585 8.27 9.04 -5.83
CA THR A 585 8.13 8.83 -4.38
C THR A 585 7.03 9.70 -3.76
N MET A 586 6.66 10.80 -4.43
CA MET A 586 5.68 11.77 -3.97
C MET A 586 4.24 11.41 -4.39
N THR A 587 3.23 11.96 -3.71
CA THR A 587 1.86 11.94 -4.22
C THR A 587 1.30 13.34 -4.23
N ILE A 588 1.22 13.92 -5.42
CA ILE A 588 0.67 15.25 -5.64
C ILE A 588 -0.85 15.10 -5.67
N ARG A 589 -1.51 15.47 -4.56
CA ARG A 589 -2.97 15.27 -4.38
C ARG A 589 -3.83 16.23 -5.19
N ARG A 590 -3.31 17.40 -5.57
CA ARG A 590 -4.05 18.45 -6.28
C ARG A 590 -3.11 19.19 -7.20
N SER A 591 -3.26 19.00 -8.51
CA SER A 591 -2.71 19.92 -9.50
C SER A 591 -3.79 20.96 -9.83
N PHE A 592 -4.03 21.89 -8.91
CA PHE A 592 -4.35 23.24 -9.37
C PHE A 592 -3.01 23.89 -9.70
N ASP A 593 -2.99 24.61 -10.81
CA ASP A 593 -1.82 25.16 -11.47
C ASP A 593 -0.63 25.44 -10.53
N LEU A 594 0.49 24.76 -10.79
CA LEU A 594 1.80 25.42 -10.68
C LEU A 594 1.90 26.36 -11.90
N ARG A 595 1.22 27.49 -11.79
CA ARG A 595 1.50 28.76 -12.48
C ARG A 595 1.06 29.86 -11.55
#